data_AF-A0A523SPR1-F1
#
_entry.id   AF-A0A523SPR1-F1
#
_cell.length_a   1.000
_cell.length_b   1.000
_cell.length_c   1.000
_cell.angle_alpha   90.00
_cell.angle_beta   90.00
_cell.angle_gamma   90.00
#
_symmetry.space_group_name_H-M   'P 1'
#
loop_
_entity.id
_entity.type
_entity.pdbx_description
1 polymer ?
#
loop_
_entity_poly.entity_id
_entity_poly.type
_entity_poly.pdbx_seq_one_letter_code
_entity_poly.pdbx_strand_id
1 'polypeptide(L)'
;MKAYQVRYGLIKSALDAHTLGLSSVSHLLEECGFEVFTADATISDALDKISNIHFFEILKKWIISNKITHIGFSYRLDPKQALESFSRLIYKIENDEILSFKKNGCVSKIYFAGLPESCKLIEKEFGRKFETFKGDESPVETLQKLGVSDALIPKSIREKSIYDELRLTFGKKLINEEKQFHIYPFKQYNYENYGTSKDHLIERLSYARKLNQLPLTRVHVGPYLKDREKALALFSEWLKKLSKSHFLDIVSVGSSQLSQSKFGEDWGDFLNGGGVPFNNEFELKAIHEDASPMLVRAYSGTKKVAYIASILEKNINQAWHALSLWWFNQIDGKGPLSVRQSLSEHVE
;
A
#
# COMPACT_ATOMS: atom_id res chain seq x y z
N MET A 1 -35.61 -14.95 -26.56
CA MET A 1 -34.45 -14.20 -26.04
C MET A 1 -33.24 -15.11 -26.09
N LYS A 2 -32.19 -14.78 -26.87
CA LYS A 2 -30.92 -15.51 -26.77
C LYS A 2 -30.28 -15.06 -25.46
N ALA A 3 -30.21 -15.94 -24.45
CA ALA A 3 -29.42 -15.67 -23.26
C ALA A 3 -27.96 -15.54 -23.72
N TYR A 4 -27.45 -14.31 -23.76
CA TYR A 4 -26.03 -14.10 -23.99
C TYR A 4 -25.28 -14.64 -22.77
N GLN A 5 -24.22 -15.39 -23.01
CA GLN A 5 -23.24 -15.72 -21.98
C GLN A 5 -22.78 -14.42 -21.30
N VAL A 6 -22.67 -14.44 -19.98
CA VAL A 6 -22.24 -13.25 -19.21
C VAL A 6 -20.82 -12.90 -19.60
N ARG A 7 -20.61 -11.63 -19.99
CA ARG A 7 -19.32 -11.08 -20.41
C ARG A 7 -19.13 -9.70 -19.80
N TYR A 8 -17.98 -9.50 -19.16
CA TYR A 8 -17.69 -8.29 -18.42
C TYR A 8 -16.83 -7.33 -19.25
N GLY A 9 -17.25 -6.07 -19.35
CA GLY A 9 -16.47 -4.97 -19.89
C GLY A 9 -16.01 -4.05 -18.76
N LEU A 10 -14.70 -4.00 -18.52
CA LEU A 10 -14.11 -3.16 -17.48
C LEU A 10 -13.57 -1.87 -18.11
N ILE A 11 -14.09 -0.74 -17.68
CA ILE A 11 -13.76 0.59 -18.22
C ILE A 11 -13.29 1.53 -17.11
N LYS A 12 -12.44 2.49 -17.46
CA LYS A 12 -11.99 3.59 -16.60
C LYS A 12 -11.76 4.86 -17.42
N SER A 13 -11.70 5.99 -16.73
CA SER A 13 -11.24 7.24 -17.33
C SER A 13 -9.79 7.13 -17.83
N ALA A 14 -9.44 7.85 -18.90
CA ALA A 14 -8.07 7.90 -19.40
C ALA A 14 -7.14 8.62 -18.40
N LEU A 15 -7.67 9.58 -17.65
CA LEU A 15 -6.95 10.34 -16.63
C LEU A 15 -6.64 9.50 -15.38
N ASP A 16 -7.39 8.42 -15.14
CA ASP A 16 -7.21 7.59 -13.96
C ASP A 16 -6.14 6.51 -14.21
N ALA A 17 -4.96 6.67 -13.62
CA ALA A 17 -3.86 5.72 -13.74
C ALA A 17 -4.04 4.44 -12.89
N HIS A 18 -5.07 4.36 -12.04
CA HIS A 18 -5.24 3.24 -11.12
C HIS A 18 -5.86 2.02 -11.83
N THR A 19 -5.05 0.99 -12.05
CA THR A 19 -5.47 -0.25 -12.73
C THR A 19 -5.50 -1.48 -11.83
N LEU A 20 -4.83 -1.45 -10.67
CA LEU A 20 -4.69 -2.62 -9.79
C LEU A 20 -6.03 -3.29 -9.43
N GLY A 21 -7.05 -2.49 -9.11
CA GLY A 21 -8.39 -3.00 -8.80
C GLY A 21 -9.06 -3.67 -10.00
N LEU A 22 -8.93 -3.09 -11.19
CA LEU A 22 -9.46 -3.67 -12.43
C LEU A 22 -8.76 -4.99 -12.78
N SER A 23 -7.42 -5.03 -12.69
CA SER A 23 -6.65 -6.25 -12.94
C SER A 23 -7.01 -7.37 -11.96
N SER A 24 -7.19 -7.03 -10.67
CA SER A 24 -7.62 -7.98 -9.64
C SER A 24 -9.00 -8.57 -9.96
N VAL A 25 -9.99 -7.71 -10.28
CA VAL A 25 -11.35 -8.16 -10.61
C VAL A 25 -11.37 -8.97 -11.92
N SER A 26 -10.59 -8.57 -12.94
CA SER A 26 -10.47 -9.33 -14.19
C SER A 26 -10.01 -10.76 -13.90
N HIS A 27 -8.93 -10.90 -13.11
CA HIS A 27 -8.37 -12.20 -12.77
C HIS A 27 -9.37 -13.05 -11.96
N LEU A 28 -10.09 -12.47 -11.00
CA LEU A 28 -11.11 -13.20 -10.22
C LEU A 28 -12.24 -13.73 -11.10
N LEU A 29 -12.73 -12.91 -12.04
CA LEU A 29 -13.79 -13.31 -12.96
C LEU A 29 -13.33 -14.38 -13.96
N GLU A 30 -12.10 -14.25 -14.47
CA GLU A 30 -11.47 -15.24 -15.37
C GLU A 30 -11.26 -16.58 -14.66
N GLU A 31 -10.83 -16.58 -13.39
CA GLU A 31 -10.72 -17.80 -12.57
C GLU A 31 -12.10 -18.48 -12.34
N CYS A 32 -13.20 -17.72 -12.39
CA CYS A 32 -14.56 -18.25 -12.33
C CYS A 32 -15.10 -18.66 -13.73
N GLY A 33 -14.30 -18.55 -14.79
CA GLY A 33 -14.65 -18.97 -16.15
C GLY A 33 -15.40 -17.93 -16.98
N PHE A 34 -15.42 -16.65 -16.58
CA PHE A 34 -16.04 -15.58 -17.36
C PHE A 34 -15.06 -14.92 -18.32
N GLU A 35 -15.56 -14.46 -19.47
CA GLU A 35 -14.79 -13.61 -20.37
C GLU A 35 -14.83 -12.15 -19.88
N VAL A 36 -13.65 -11.54 -19.79
CA VAL A 36 -13.46 -10.15 -19.34
C VAL A 36 -12.71 -9.36 -20.41
N PHE A 37 -13.20 -8.16 -20.71
CA PHE A 37 -12.63 -7.24 -21.68
C PHE A 37 -12.28 -5.94 -20.96
N THR A 38 -10.98 -5.64 -20.85
CA THR A 38 -10.52 -4.36 -20.29
C THR A 38 -10.37 -3.32 -21.40
N ALA A 39 -10.93 -2.13 -21.19
CA ALA A 39 -10.80 -1.00 -22.10
C ALA A 39 -9.33 -0.60 -22.30
N ASP A 40 -8.95 -0.38 -23.57
CA ASP A 40 -7.68 0.24 -23.92
C ASP A 40 -7.76 1.78 -23.83
N ALA A 41 -6.66 2.45 -24.19
CA ALA A 41 -6.59 3.91 -24.16
C ALA A 41 -7.63 4.58 -25.08
N THR A 42 -7.98 3.97 -26.20
CA THR A 42 -8.98 4.51 -27.14
C THR A 42 -10.37 4.47 -26.53
N ILE A 43 -10.73 3.36 -25.88
CA ILE A 43 -12.03 3.23 -25.21
C ILE A 43 -12.10 4.14 -23.98
N SER A 44 -11.02 4.26 -23.21
CA SER A 44 -10.93 5.20 -22.09
C SER A 44 -11.08 6.67 -22.52
N ASP A 45 -10.42 7.10 -23.59
CA ASP A 45 -10.58 8.47 -24.12
C ASP A 45 -12.01 8.73 -24.62
N ALA A 46 -12.63 7.72 -25.26
CA ALA A 46 -14.02 7.81 -25.69
C ALA A 46 -15.00 7.93 -24.51
N LEU A 47 -14.73 7.26 -23.38
CA LEU A 47 -15.50 7.39 -22.15
C LEU A 47 -15.43 8.82 -21.60
N ASP A 48 -14.25 9.43 -21.56
CA ASP A 48 -14.08 10.80 -21.04
C ASP A 48 -14.82 11.84 -21.90
N LYS A 49 -14.99 11.56 -23.19
CA LYS A 49 -15.64 12.44 -24.17
C LYS A 49 -17.06 12.00 -24.57
N ILE A 50 -17.67 11.11 -23.78
CA ILE A 50 -18.93 10.41 -24.12
C ILE A 50 -20.13 11.33 -24.40
N SER A 51 -20.09 12.58 -23.95
CA SER A 51 -21.12 13.58 -24.27
C SER A 51 -21.28 13.77 -25.79
N ASN A 52 -20.18 13.68 -26.54
CA ASN A 52 -20.16 13.72 -28.00
C ASN A 52 -20.54 12.36 -28.59
N ILE A 53 -21.50 12.37 -29.53
CA ILE A 53 -22.08 11.17 -30.14
C ILE A 53 -21.04 10.29 -30.85
N HIS A 54 -20.00 10.88 -31.44
CA HIS A 54 -18.94 10.13 -32.10
C HIS A 54 -18.20 9.20 -31.13
N PHE A 55 -17.85 9.71 -29.95
CA PHE A 55 -17.15 8.94 -28.94
C PHE A 55 -18.05 7.89 -28.27
N PHE A 56 -19.34 8.21 -28.09
CA PHE A 56 -20.30 7.21 -27.66
C PHE A 56 -20.41 6.04 -28.65
N GLU A 57 -20.41 6.29 -29.96
CA GLU A 57 -20.42 5.23 -30.98
C GLU A 57 -19.16 4.36 -30.96
N ILE A 58 -17.99 4.91 -30.58
CA ILE A 58 -16.76 4.11 -30.36
C ILE A 58 -16.97 3.13 -29.20
N LEU A 59 -17.42 3.63 -28.04
CA LEU A 59 -17.68 2.80 -26.87
C LEU A 59 -18.76 1.74 -27.15
N LYS A 60 -19.84 2.14 -27.84
CA LYS A 60 -20.94 1.25 -28.23
C LYS A 60 -20.47 0.13 -29.15
N LYS A 61 -19.65 0.43 -30.16
CA LYS A 61 -19.07 -0.60 -31.03
C LYS A 61 -18.24 -1.61 -30.25
N TRP A 62 -17.45 -1.16 -29.29
CA TRP A 62 -16.66 -2.04 -28.42
C TRP A 62 -17.54 -2.94 -27.53
N ILE A 63 -18.63 -2.41 -26.98
CA ILE A 63 -19.60 -3.20 -26.21
C ILE A 63 -20.24 -4.29 -27.09
N ILE A 64 -20.69 -3.92 -28.29
CA ILE A 64 -21.41 -4.82 -29.20
C ILE A 64 -20.48 -5.89 -29.77
N SER A 65 -19.27 -5.53 -30.23
CA SER A 65 -18.33 -6.46 -30.86
C SER A 65 -17.88 -7.56 -29.89
N ASN A 66 -17.65 -7.19 -28.63
CA ASN A 66 -17.26 -8.12 -27.58
C ASN A 66 -18.45 -8.83 -26.92
N LYS A 67 -19.69 -8.44 -27.27
CA LYS A 67 -20.94 -8.95 -26.68
C LYS A 67 -20.98 -8.75 -25.16
N ILE A 68 -20.50 -7.61 -24.69
CA ILE A 68 -20.46 -7.25 -23.27
C ILE A 68 -21.91 -7.09 -22.76
N THR A 69 -22.20 -7.76 -21.65
CA THR A 69 -23.51 -7.69 -20.97
C THR A 69 -23.41 -7.01 -19.61
N HIS A 70 -22.23 -6.98 -19.01
CA HIS A 70 -21.97 -6.41 -17.69
C HIS A 70 -20.86 -5.37 -17.79
N ILE A 71 -21.10 -4.14 -17.35
CA ILE A 71 -20.11 -3.06 -17.43
C ILE A 71 -19.63 -2.69 -16.03
N GLY A 72 -18.33 -2.73 -15.78
CA GLY A 72 -17.72 -2.19 -14.58
C GLY A 72 -16.99 -0.89 -14.88
N PHE A 73 -17.46 0.23 -14.33
CA PHE A 73 -16.77 1.52 -14.46
C PHE A 73 -16.01 1.85 -13.18
N SER A 74 -14.68 2.00 -13.29
CA SER A 74 -13.80 2.47 -12.22
C SER A 74 -13.36 3.93 -12.37
N TYR A 75 -13.45 4.71 -11.28
CA TYR A 75 -12.95 6.09 -11.20
C TYR A 75 -12.50 6.45 -9.76
N ARG A 76 -11.22 6.78 -9.56
CA ARG A 76 -10.58 6.97 -8.24
C ARG A 76 -9.99 8.36 -7.96
N LEU A 77 -10.23 9.35 -8.83
CA LEU A 77 -9.64 10.69 -8.67
C LEU A 77 -10.50 11.60 -7.77
N ASP A 78 -11.49 12.27 -8.34
CA ASP A 78 -12.40 13.20 -7.65
C ASP A 78 -13.83 12.62 -7.54
N PRO A 79 -14.47 12.62 -6.36
CA PRO A 79 -15.82 12.08 -6.18
C PRO A 79 -16.92 12.74 -7.02
N LYS A 80 -16.85 14.06 -7.26
CA LYS A 80 -17.86 14.77 -8.05
C LYS A 80 -17.70 14.47 -9.53
N GLN A 81 -16.47 14.46 -10.04
CA GLN A 81 -16.18 14.06 -11.42
C GLN A 81 -16.52 12.59 -11.68
N ALA A 82 -16.36 11.73 -10.68
CA ALA A 82 -16.78 10.33 -10.75
C ALA A 82 -18.30 10.22 -10.95
N LEU A 83 -19.07 10.94 -10.13
CA LEU A 83 -20.53 11.02 -10.27
C LEU A 83 -20.94 11.57 -11.63
N GLU A 84 -20.36 12.68 -12.07
CA GLU A 84 -20.68 13.29 -13.35
C GLU A 84 -20.40 12.36 -14.53
N SER A 85 -19.21 11.75 -14.56
CA SER A 85 -18.80 10.81 -15.60
C SER A 85 -19.71 9.58 -15.62
N PHE A 86 -20.03 9.04 -14.44
CA PHE A 86 -20.92 7.88 -14.31
C PHE A 86 -22.33 8.22 -14.79
N SER A 87 -22.88 9.36 -14.37
CA SER A 87 -24.21 9.83 -14.79
C SER A 87 -24.31 10.00 -16.31
N ARG A 88 -23.27 10.56 -16.96
CA ARG A 88 -23.22 10.69 -18.42
C ARG A 88 -23.23 9.33 -19.12
N LEU A 89 -22.46 8.37 -18.61
CA LEU A 89 -22.44 7.00 -19.13
C LEU A 89 -23.81 6.33 -19.01
N ILE A 90 -24.42 6.38 -17.81
CA ILE A 90 -25.74 5.80 -17.55
C ILE A 90 -26.78 6.43 -18.47
N TYR A 91 -26.80 7.75 -18.59
CA TYR A 91 -27.74 8.44 -19.47
C TYR A 91 -27.63 7.96 -20.93
N LYS A 92 -26.40 7.84 -21.46
CA LYS A 92 -26.18 7.39 -22.84
C LYS A 92 -26.60 5.94 -23.05
N ILE A 93 -26.26 5.03 -22.12
CA ILE A 93 -26.65 3.62 -22.22
C ILE A 93 -28.17 3.44 -22.10
N GLU A 94 -28.82 4.10 -21.13
CA GLU A 94 -30.27 3.90 -20.92
C GLU A 94 -31.14 4.44 -22.06
N ASN A 95 -30.66 5.44 -22.78
CA ASN A 95 -31.38 6.03 -23.91
C ASN A 95 -31.13 5.32 -25.25
N ASP A 96 -30.09 4.48 -25.36
CA ASP A 96 -29.76 3.75 -26.59
C ASP A 96 -30.61 2.49 -26.79
N GLU A 97 -31.15 2.28 -27.99
CA GLU A 97 -32.01 1.13 -28.33
C GLU A 97 -31.28 -0.22 -28.30
N ILE A 98 -29.96 -0.23 -28.55
CA ILE A 98 -29.19 -1.47 -28.66
C ILE A 98 -28.56 -1.84 -27.31
N LEU A 99 -28.16 -0.86 -26.51
CA LEU A 99 -27.51 -1.11 -25.23
C LEU A 99 -28.48 -1.21 -24.06
N SER A 100 -29.55 -0.41 -24.03
CA SER A 100 -30.43 -0.28 -22.85
C SER A 100 -31.19 -1.56 -22.54
N PHE A 101 -30.99 -2.15 -21.37
CA PHE A 101 -31.75 -3.32 -20.91
C PHE A 101 -33.27 -3.08 -20.94
N LYS A 102 -33.71 -1.87 -20.58
CA LYS A 102 -35.14 -1.48 -20.57
C LYS A 102 -35.77 -1.55 -21.97
N LYS A 103 -34.95 -1.49 -23.02
CA LYS A 103 -35.34 -1.54 -24.43
C LYS A 103 -34.97 -2.88 -25.08
N ASN A 104 -34.76 -3.93 -24.28
CA ASN A 104 -34.27 -5.25 -24.73
C ASN A 104 -32.86 -5.23 -25.35
N GLY A 105 -32.03 -4.26 -24.96
CA GLY A 105 -30.63 -4.17 -25.34
C GLY A 105 -29.70 -5.16 -24.63
N CYS A 106 -28.40 -5.13 -24.98
CA CYS A 106 -27.43 -6.14 -24.54
C CYS A 106 -26.85 -5.92 -23.13
N VAL A 107 -26.84 -4.70 -22.59
CA VAL A 107 -26.21 -4.40 -21.29
C VAL A 107 -27.20 -4.63 -20.16
N SER A 108 -27.05 -5.75 -19.44
CA SER A 108 -27.95 -6.14 -18.35
C SER A 108 -27.59 -5.56 -16.98
N LYS A 109 -26.29 -5.35 -16.70
CA LYS A 109 -25.84 -4.80 -15.41
C LYS A 109 -24.72 -3.79 -15.59
N ILE A 110 -24.72 -2.78 -14.73
CA ILE A 110 -23.68 -1.76 -14.66
C ILE A 110 -23.25 -1.61 -13.20
N TYR A 111 -21.95 -1.52 -12.99
CA TYR A 111 -21.29 -1.45 -11.69
C TYR A 111 -20.42 -0.20 -11.61
N PHE A 112 -20.25 0.33 -10.41
CA PHE A 112 -19.37 1.46 -10.16
C PHE A 112 -18.31 1.12 -9.12
N ALA A 113 -17.04 1.42 -9.37
CA ALA A 113 -15.95 1.25 -8.42
C ALA A 113 -15.18 2.57 -8.23
N GLY A 114 -14.91 2.98 -7.00
CA GLY A 114 -14.24 4.26 -6.76
C GLY A 114 -13.83 4.50 -5.32
N LEU A 115 -13.61 5.77 -4.98
CA LEU A 115 -13.39 6.16 -3.58
C LEU A 115 -14.67 5.91 -2.76
N PRO A 116 -14.57 5.64 -1.44
CA PRO A 116 -15.75 5.48 -0.58
C PRO A 116 -16.73 6.66 -0.65
N GLU A 117 -16.22 7.88 -0.81
CA GLU A 117 -17.04 9.08 -1.00
C GLU A 117 -17.76 9.08 -2.36
N SER A 118 -17.08 8.67 -3.44
CA SER A 118 -17.70 8.52 -4.76
C SER A 118 -18.84 7.50 -4.72
N CYS A 119 -18.64 6.34 -4.08
CA CYS A 119 -19.68 5.31 -3.92
C CYS A 119 -20.91 5.86 -3.20
N LYS A 120 -20.72 6.61 -2.10
CA LYS A 120 -21.81 7.27 -1.38
C LYS A 120 -22.58 8.27 -2.24
N LEU A 121 -21.88 9.03 -3.09
CA LEU A 121 -22.52 9.97 -4.02
C LEU A 121 -23.34 9.24 -5.08
N ILE A 122 -22.82 8.15 -5.67
CA ILE A 122 -23.57 7.31 -6.61
C ILE A 122 -24.83 6.72 -5.94
N GLU A 123 -24.70 6.17 -4.73
CA GLU A 123 -25.83 5.60 -3.98
C GLU A 123 -26.88 6.67 -3.64
N LYS A 124 -26.46 7.90 -3.35
CA LYS A 124 -27.37 9.02 -3.09
C LYS A 124 -28.15 9.43 -4.34
N GLU A 125 -27.49 9.48 -5.50
CA GLU A 125 -28.11 9.90 -6.76
C GLU A 125 -29.00 8.80 -7.38
N PHE A 126 -28.52 7.56 -7.38
CA PHE A 126 -29.16 6.46 -8.10
C PHE A 126 -29.85 5.43 -7.18
N GLY A 127 -29.81 5.64 -5.87
CA GLY A 127 -30.30 4.66 -4.89
C GLY A 127 -29.51 3.35 -4.97
N ARG A 128 -30.20 2.22 -4.77
CA ARG A 128 -29.62 0.87 -4.85
C ARG A 128 -29.65 0.27 -6.26
N LYS A 129 -29.72 1.10 -7.29
CA LYS A 129 -29.84 0.64 -8.68
C LYS A 129 -28.55 0.02 -9.21
N PHE A 130 -27.39 0.50 -8.73
CA PHE A 130 -26.08 0.04 -9.15
C PHE A 130 -25.29 -0.42 -7.93
N GLU A 131 -24.70 -1.61 -7.99
CA GLU A 131 -23.76 -2.07 -6.97
C GLU A 131 -22.47 -1.25 -7.06
N THR A 132 -22.01 -0.77 -5.90
CA THR A 132 -20.81 0.08 -5.76
C THR A 132 -19.67 -0.71 -5.11
N PHE A 133 -18.42 -0.45 -5.50
CA PHE A 133 -17.22 -1.08 -4.94
C PHE A 133 -16.27 -0.03 -4.38
N LYS A 134 -16.04 -0.06 -3.07
CA LYS A 134 -15.22 0.95 -2.36
C LYS A 134 -13.80 0.47 -2.06
N GLY A 135 -13.49 -0.80 -2.33
CA GLY A 135 -12.14 -1.36 -2.34
C GLY A 135 -11.72 -2.05 -1.04
N ASP A 136 -12.65 -2.34 -0.13
CA ASP A 136 -12.43 -3.14 1.08
C ASP A 136 -13.13 -4.52 1.01
N GLU A 137 -13.80 -4.82 -0.10
CA GLU A 137 -14.47 -6.09 -0.32
C GLU A 137 -13.46 -7.24 -0.42
N SER A 138 -13.79 -8.37 0.18
CA SER A 138 -13.06 -9.62 -0.05
C SER A 138 -13.25 -10.12 -1.49
N PRO A 139 -12.39 -11.03 -1.97
CA PRO A 139 -12.56 -11.65 -3.30
C PRO A 139 -13.93 -12.31 -3.49
N VAL A 140 -14.45 -12.99 -2.46
CA VAL A 140 -15.75 -13.67 -2.52
C VAL A 140 -16.91 -12.67 -2.55
N GLU A 141 -16.89 -11.66 -1.67
CA GLU A 141 -17.91 -10.59 -1.68
C GLU A 141 -17.90 -9.85 -3.02
N THR A 142 -16.72 -9.59 -3.59
CA THR A 142 -16.57 -8.95 -4.90
C THR A 142 -17.26 -9.77 -6.00
N LEU A 143 -16.98 -11.08 -6.07
CA LEU A 143 -17.58 -11.99 -7.05
C LEU A 143 -19.10 -12.10 -6.89
N GLN A 144 -19.58 -12.21 -5.65
CA GLN A 144 -21.02 -12.29 -5.36
C GLN A 144 -21.75 -11.00 -5.77
N LYS A 145 -21.19 -9.82 -5.47
CA LYS A 145 -21.73 -8.52 -5.91
C LYS A 145 -21.75 -8.39 -7.44
N LEU A 146 -20.77 -8.97 -8.12
CA LEU A 146 -20.72 -9.04 -9.59
C LEU A 146 -21.70 -10.06 -10.19
N GLY A 147 -22.45 -10.80 -9.37
CA GLY A 147 -23.45 -11.76 -9.78
C GLY A 147 -22.92 -13.16 -10.07
N VAL A 148 -21.70 -13.48 -9.64
CA VAL A 148 -21.14 -14.84 -9.75
C VAL A 148 -21.77 -15.72 -8.68
N SER A 149 -22.35 -16.86 -9.09
CA SER A 149 -22.95 -17.80 -8.15
C SER A 149 -21.87 -18.54 -7.37
N ASP A 150 -22.15 -18.89 -6.12
CA ASP A 150 -21.19 -19.59 -5.26
C ASP A 150 -20.65 -20.85 -5.96
N ALA A 151 -21.50 -21.62 -6.64
CA ALA A 151 -21.11 -22.83 -7.36
C ALA A 151 -19.99 -22.64 -8.40
N LEU A 152 -19.82 -21.44 -8.95
CA LEU A 152 -18.78 -21.10 -9.92
C LEU A 152 -17.49 -20.58 -9.28
N ILE A 153 -17.50 -20.21 -7.99
CA ILE A 153 -16.34 -19.66 -7.29
C ILE A 153 -15.38 -20.81 -6.90
N PRO A 154 -14.14 -20.84 -7.41
CA PRO A 154 -13.15 -21.87 -7.10
C PRO A 154 -12.84 -21.98 -5.60
N LYS A 155 -12.53 -23.20 -5.15
CA LYS A 155 -12.21 -23.49 -3.74
C LYS A 155 -11.02 -22.66 -3.22
N SER A 156 -10.01 -22.44 -4.06
CA SER A 156 -8.81 -21.65 -3.73
C SER A 156 -9.12 -20.21 -3.36
N ILE A 157 -10.10 -19.57 -4.05
CA ILE A 157 -10.54 -18.21 -3.74
C ILE A 157 -11.29 -18.18 -2.41
N ARG A 158 -12.16 -19.16 -2.17
CA ARG A 158 -12.92 -19.27 -0.90
C ARG A 158 -12.00 -19.48 0.29
N GLU A 159 -11.01 -20.37 0.18
CA GLU A 159 -10.06 -20.65 1.27
C GLU A 159 -9.21 -19.42 1.63
N LYS A 160 -8.75 -18.64 0.63
CA LYS A 160 -8.08 -17.35 0.89
C LYS A 160 -8.99 -16.36 1.62
N SER A 161 -10.26 -16.28 1.22
CA SER A 161 -11.25 -15.40 1.87
C SER A 161 -11.50 -15.79 3.33
N ILE A 162 -11.52 -17.08 3.66
CA ILE A 162 -11.66 -17.57 5.04
C ILE A 162 -10.46 -17.11 5.89
N TYR A 163 -9.24 -17.20 5.36
CA TYR A 163 -8.06 -16.73 6.09
C TYR A 163 -8.13 -15.22 6.36
N ASP A 164 -8.57 -14.43 5.38
CA ASP A 164 -8.75 -12.99 5.54
C ASP A 164 -9.83 -12.65 6.58
N GLU A 165 -10.96 -13.36 6.56
CA GLU A 165 -12.04 -13.22 7.55
C GLU A 165 -11.59 -13.61 8.96
N LEU A 166 -10.80 -14.68 9.10
CA LEU A 166 -10.22 -15.09 10.38
C LEU A 166 -9.28 -14.01 10.93
N ARG A 167 -8.42 -13.41 10.09
CA ARG A 167 -7.56 -12.30 10.50
C ARG A 167 -8.37 -11.07 10.92
N LEU A 168 -9.42 -10.72 10.18
CA LEU A 168 -10.28 -9.58 10.49
C LEU A 168 -11.05 -9.81 11.80
N THR A 169 -11.59 -11.01 11.98
CA THR A 169 -12.29 -11.41 13.20
C THR A 169 -11.36 -11.41 14.41
N PHE A 170 -10.15 -11.93 14.24
CA PHE A 170 -9.10 -11.86 15.25
C PHE A 170 -8.75 -10.41 15.63
N GLY A 171 -8.56 -9.54 14.63
CA GLY A 171 -8.28 -8.11 14.85
C GLY A 171 -9.41 -7.39 15.58
N LYS A 172 -10.67 -7.61 15.16
CA LYS A 172 -11.87 -7.05 15.84
C LYS A 172 -11.96 -7.53 17.28
N LYS A 173 -11.73 -8.83 17.51
CA LYS A 173 -11.70 -9.41 18.85
C LYS A 173 -10.63 -8.75 19.71
N LEU A 174 -9.40 -8.59 19.20
CA LEU A 174 -8.30 -7.95 19.94
C LEU A 174 -8.65 -6.51 20.36
N ILE A 175 -9.24 -5.72 19.45
CA ILE A 175 -9.68 -4.34 19.74
C ILE A 175 -10.79 -4.33 20.79
N ASN A 176 -11.82 -5.16 20.61
CA ASN A 176 -12.98 -5.22 21.51
C ASN A 176 -12.63 -5.72 22.91
N GLU A 177 -11.66 -6.64 23.01
CA GLU A 177 -11.16 -7.14 24.29
C GLU A 177 -10.23 -6.13 24.98
N GLU A 178 -9.84 -5.05 24.30
CA GLU A 178 -9.00 -3.98 24.83
C GLU A 178 -7.68 -4.45 25.46
N LYS A 179 -7.24 -5.67 25.11
CA LYS A 179 -6.08 -6.35 25.70
C LYS A 179 -4.82 -5.52 25.61
N GLN A 180 -4.67 -4.70 24.57
CA GLN A 180 -3.52 -3.80 24.39
C GLN A 180 -3.34 -2.81 25.56
N PHE A 181 -4.43 -2.40 26.23
CA PHE A 181 -4.35 -1.48 27.38
C PHE A 181 -3.92 -2.18 28.67
N HIS A 182 -3.91 -3.52 28.68
CA HIS A 182 -3.45 -4.35 29.78
C HIS A 182 -2.04 -4.93 29.57
N ILE A 183 -1.36 -4.57 28.47
CA ILE A 183 0.04 -4.91 28.26
C ILE A 183 0.88 -3.86 28.95
N TYR A 184 1.71 -4.28 29.89
CA TYR A 184 2.62 -3.40 30.63
C TYR A 184 4.00 -3.39 29.99
N PRO A 185 4.78 -2.30 30.17
CA PRO A 185 6.15 -2.25 29.72
C PRO A 185 7.01 -3.35 30.35
N PHE A 186 8.12 -3.67 29.69
CA PHE A 186 9.08 -4.63 30.21
C PHE A 186 9.75 -4.09 31.48
N LYS A 187 10.18 -4.99 32.37
CA LYS A 187 11.07 -4.61 33.46
C LYS A 187 12.32 -3.99 32.86
N GLN A 188 12.73 -2.84 33.37
CA GLN A 188 13.94 -2.17 32.92
C GLN A 188 15.16 -3.03 33.26
N TYR A 189 16.14 -2.98 32.38
CA TYR A 189 17.44 -3.59 32.63
C TYR A 189 18.29 -2.71 33.54
N ASN A 190 19.22 -3.33 34.24
CA ASN A 190 20.10 -2.68 35.21
C ASN A 190 21.55 -3.20 35.14
N TYR A 191 22.00 -3.54 33.93
CA TYR A 191 23.41 -3.83 33.67
C TYR A 191 24.19 -2.54 33.37
N GLU A 192 25.52 -2.58 33.52
CA GLU A 192 26.41 -1.42 33.53
C GLU A 192 26.25 -0.50 32.31
N ASN A 193 26.21 -1.08 31.10
CA ASN A 193 26.17 -0.31 29.86
C ASN A 193 24.75 0.07 29.41
N TYR A 194 23.69 -0.29 30.14
CA TYR A 194 22.31 -0.12 29.67
C TYR A 194 21.98 1.34 29.32
N GLY A 195 21.55 1.56 28.07
CA GLY A 195 21.19 2.88 27.52
C GLY A 195 22.37 3.81 27.25
N THR A 196 23.60 3.34 27.45
CA THR A 196 24.81 4.12 27.17
C THR A 196 25.30 3.92 25.74
N SER A 197 26.30 4.70 25.31
CA SER A 197 26.97 4.50 24.01
C SER A 197 27.77 3.20 23.91
N LYS A 198 27.92 2.44 25.00
CA LYS A 198 28.56 1.12 25.02
C LYS A 198 27.55 -0.02 25.06
N ASP A 199 26.26 0.28 24.98
CA ASP A 199 25.22 -0.73 25.05
C ASP A 199 25.12 -1.54 23.74
N HIS A 200 25.40 -2.84 23.81
CA HIS A 200 25.39 -3.70 22.64
C HIS A 200 24.26 -4.73 22.69
N LEU A 201 23.77 -5.09 21.50
CA LEU A 201 22.72 -6.09 21.31
C LEU A 201 23.03 -7.43 22.02
N ILE A 202 24.29 -7.86 21.99
CA ILE A 202 24.71 -9.13 22.61
C ILE A 202 24.56 -9.09 24.14
N GLU A 203 24.90 -7.97 24.77
CA GLU A 203 24.72 -7.77 26.21
C GLU A 203 23.23 -7.72 26.55
N ARG A 204 22.45 -6.95 25.78
CA ARG A 204 20.98 -6.86 25.89
C ARG A 204 20.30 -8.22 25.81
N LEU A 205 20.64 -9.02 24.79
CA LEU A 205 20.11 -10.38 24.60
C LEU A 205 20.47 -11.30 25.76
N SER A 206 21.72 -11.24 26.22
CA SER A 206 22.20 -12.06 27.33
C SER A 206 21.46 -11.74 28.62
N TYR A 207 21.22 -10.46 28.88
CA TYR A 207 20.50 -10.00 30.07
C TYR A 207 19.00 -10.31 30.00
N ALA A 208 18.35 -10.03 28.87
CA ALA A 208 16.95 -10.37 28.65
C ALA A 208 16.68 -11.87 28.78
N ARG A 209 17.62 -12.73 28.33
CA ARG A 209 17.54 -14.17 28.55
C ARG A 209 17.56 -14.53 30.04
N LYS A 210 18.47 -13.93 30.84
CA LYS A 210 18.55 -14.17 32.29
C LYS A 210 17.26 -13.76 33.02
N LEU A 211 16.59 -12.72 32.54
CA LEU A 211 15.33 -12.22 33.11
C LEU A 211 14.07 -12.87 32.53
N ASN A 212 14.20 -13.85 31.62
CA ASN A 212 13.09 -14.44 30.87
C ASN A 212 12.20 -13.38 30.16
N GLN A 213 12.84 -12.35 29.61
CA GLN A 213 12.20 -11.24 28.88
C GLN A 213 12.39 -11.32 27.36
N LEU A 214 12.85 -12.46 26.84
CA LEU A 214 12.90 -12.68 25.40
C LEU A 214 11.50 -12.95 24.83
N PRO A 215 11.24 -12.58 23.57
CA PRO A 215 12.17 -11.93 22.63
C PRO A 215 12.34 -10.43 22.89
N LEU A 216 13.46 -9.86 22.41
CA LEU A 216 13.59 -8.39 22.35
C LEU A 216 12.61 -7.83 21.31
N THR A 217 11.99 -6.69 21.61
CA THR A 217 11.03 -6.04 20.74
C THR A 217 11.67 -4.89 19.96
N ARG A 218 11.32 -4.83 18.67
CA ARG A 218 11.81 -3.81 17.73
C ARG A 218 10.65 -3.15 17.01
N VAL A 219 10.73 -1.83 16.86
CA VAL A 219 9.87 -1.09 15.93
C VAL A 219 10.70 -0.54 14.76
N HIS A 220 10.12 -0.52 13.55
CA HIS A 220 10.68 0.23 12.42
C HIS A 220 9.82 1.46 12.16
N VAL A 221 10.38 2.65 12.38
CA VAL A 221 9.61 3.91 12.37
C VAL A 221 10.41 5.05 11.77
N GLY A 222 9.71 5.93 11.08
CA GLY A 222 10.29 7.15 10.53
C GLY A 222 9.18 8.02 9.94
N PRO A 223 8.83 9.15 10.57
CA PRO A 223 7.84 10.05 9.99
C PRO A 223 8.36 10.63 8.68
N TYR A 224 7.44 10.97 7.79
CA TYR A 224 7.74 11.74 6.59
C TYR A 224 7.01 13.08 6.65
N LEU A 225 7.76 14.16 6.49
CA LEU A 225 7.25 15.48 6.18
C LEU A 225 8.09 16.05 5.02
N LYS A 226 7.47 16.89 4.19
CA LYS A 226 8.17 17.55 3.07
C LYS A 226 9.31 18.46 3.56
N ASP A 227 9.09 19.11 4.70
CA ASP A 227 10.08 19.95 5.38
C ASP A 227 10.99 19.08 6.25
N ARG A 228 12.29 19.14 5.96
CA ARG A 228 13.31 18.30 6.58
C ARG A 228 13.46 18.55 8.07
N GLU A 229 13.51 19.81 8.48
CA GLU A 229 13.72 20.17 9.88
C GLU A 229 12.52 19.75 10.72
N LYS A 230 11.31 19.96 10.19
CA LYS A 230 10.08 19.48 10.83
C LYS A 230 10.02 17.96 10.92
N ALA A 231 10.48 17.25 9.89
CA ALA A 231 10.54 15.78 9.92
C ALA A 231 11.50 15.27 11.02
N LEU A 232 12.66 15.90 11.17
CA LEU A 232 13.63 15.55 12.22
C LEU A 232 13.10 15.88 13.62
N ALA A 233 12.46 17.05 13.79
CA ALA A 233 11.82 17.42 15.06
C ALA A 233 10.70 16.45 15.45
N LEU A 234 9.83 16.10 14.51
CA LEU A 234 8.77 15.11 14.73
C LEU A 234 9.34 13.73 15.08
N PHE A 235 10.45 13.33 14.44
CA PHE A 235 11.11 12.08 14.76
C PHE A 235 11.73 12.09 16.17
N SER A 236 12.36 13.19 16.57
CA SER A 236 12.84 13.38 17.95
C SER A 236 11.72 13.21 18.98
N GLU A 237 10.55 13.80 18.75
CA GLU A 237 9.38 13.62 19.61
C GLU A 237 8.93 12.16 19.68
N TRP A 238 8.91 11.45 18.54
CA TRP A 238 8.57 10.03 18.49
C TRP A 238 9.56 9.19 19.28
N LEU A 239 10.87 9.40 19.08
CA LEU A 239 11.92 8.66 19.78
C LEU A 239 11.80 8.84 21.29
N LYS A 240 11.67 10.08 21.76
CA LYS A 240 11.48 10.40 23.19
C LYS A 240 10.23 9.76 23.78
N LYS A 241 9.15 9.66 23.01
CA LYS A 241 7.91 8.99 23.45
C LYS A 241 8.09 7.48 23.52
N LEU A 242 8.72 6.88 22.51
CA LEU A 242 8.96 5.45 22.43
C LEU A 242 9.94 4.98 23.50
N SER A 243 11.04 5.70 23.73
CA SER A 243 12.05 5.35 24.73
C SER A 243 11.47 5.37 26.16
N LYS A 244 10.69 6.40 26.49
CA LYS A 244 9.98 6.51 27.78
C LYS A 244 8.89 5.47 28.00
N SER A 245 8.41 4.83 26.93
CA SER A 245 7.33 3.85 27.03
C SER A 245 7.81 2.50 27.55
N HIS A 246 9.11 2.18 27.42
CA HIS A 246 9.73 0.91 27.83
C HIS A 246 9.10 -0.37 27.23
N PHE A 247 8.35 -0.24 26.14
CA PHE A 247 7.83 -1.38 25.37
C PHE A 247 8.81 -1.90 24.30
N LEU A 248 9.90 -1.20 24.07
CA LEU A 248 10.81 -1.43 22.96
C LEU A 248 12.24 -1.53 23.46
N ASP A 249 12.96 -2.53 22.97
CA ASP A 249 14.40 -2.66 23.17
C ASP A 249 15.18 -1.93 22.08
N ILE A 250 14.64 -1.93 20.85
CA ILE A 250 15.33 -1.43 19.66
C ILE A 250 14.40 -0.55 18.83
N VAL A 251 14.92 0.61 18.39
CA VAL A 251 14.33 1.41 17.33
C VAL A 251 15.13 1.24 16.04
N SER A 252 14.44 0.79 14.99
CA SER A 252 14.98 0.87 13.65
C SER A 252 14.49 2.14 12.95
N VAL A 253 15.43 3.01 12.61
CA VAL A 253 15.15 4.23 11.86
C VAL A 253 14.69 3.86 10.45
N GLY A 254 13.50 4.32 10.09
CA GLY A 254 12.98 4.37 8.73
C GLY A 254 13.70 5.44 7.94
N SER A 255 14.98 5.21 7.66
CA SER A 255 15.87 6.16 6.99
C SER A 255 15.29 6.60 5.64
N SER A 256 15.42 7.88 5.35
CA SER A 256 14.93 8.39 4.09
C SER A 256 15.69 7.88 2.88
N GLN A 257 15.10 7.97 1.68
CA GLN A 257 15.80 7.56 0.45
C GLN A 257 17.07 8.39 0.24
N LEU A 258 17.05 9.69 0.55
CA LEU A 258 18.23 10.56 0.43
C LEU A 258 19.27 10.26 1.50
N SER A 259 18.84 9.98 2.73
CA SER A 259 19.74 9.50 3.79
C SER A 259 20.44 8.20 3.41
N GLN A 260 19.81 7.32 2.63
CA GLN A 260 20.42 6.08 2.20
C GLN A 260 21.33 6.25 0.96
N SER A 261 20.96 7.14 0.02
CA SER A 261 21.64 7.26 -1.28
C SER A 261 22.64 8.41 -1.38
N LYS A 262 22.55 9.40 -0.49
CA LYS A 262 23.23 10.70 -0.55
C LYS A 262 23.63 11.24 0.83
N PHE A 263 23.88 10.38 1.82
CA PHE A 263 24.33 10.83 3.15
C PHE A 263 25.63 11.64 3.05
N GLY A 264 25.66 12.80 3.69
CA GLY A 264 26.80 13.72 3.70
C GLY A 264 26.96 14.55 2.42
N GLU A 265 26.03 14.44 1.46
CA GLU A 265 26.00 15.27 0.25
C GLU A 265 25.01 16.44 0.40
N ASP A 266 25.19 17.49 -0.41
CA ASP A 266 24.17 18.51 -0.59
C ASP A 266 23.02 17.93 -1.44
N TRP A 267 21.79 18.03 -0.92
CA TRP A 267 20.60 17.49 -1.55
C TRP A 267 19.90 18.49 -2.47
N GLY A 268 20.20 19.80 -2.40
CA GLY A 268 19.53 20.82 -3.22
C GLY A 268 18.01 20.62 -3.30
N ASP A 269 17.48 20.54 -4.52
CA ASP A 269 16.05 20.35 -4.80
C ASP A 269 15.61 18.88 -4.93
N PHE A 270 16.44 17.91 -4.55
CA PHE A 270 16.04 16.50 -4.61
C PHE A 270 14.85 16.23 -3.69
N LEU A 271 13.80 15.61 -4.25
CA LEU A 271 12.63 15.20 -3.48
C LEU A 271 12.93 13.94 -2.67
N ASN A 272 12.58 13.96 -1.40
CA ASN A 272 12.71 12.81 -0.53
C ASN A 272 11.49 11.87 -0.67
N GLY A 273 11.72 10.61 -1.06
CA GLY A 273 10.69 9.59 -1.29
C GLY A 273 10.04 8.98 -0.03
N GLY A 274 10.26 9.56 1.15
CA GLY A 274 9.74 9.06 2.43
C GLY A 274 10.84 8.83 3.48
N GLY A 275 10.47 8.71 4.76
CA GLY A 275 11.38 8.39 5.87
C GLY A 275 12.15 9.57 6.47
N VAL A 276 12.95 9.27 7.50
CA VAL A 276 13.69 10.25 8.34
C VAL A 276 14.88 10.83 7.58
N PRO A 277 14.93 12.15 7.34
CA PRO A 277 15.90 12.78 6.46
C PRO A 277 17.20 13.22 7.15
N PHE A 278 17.83 12.34 7.93
CA PHE A 278 19.14 12.64 8.52
C PHE A 278 20.26 12.65 7.45
N ASN A 279 21.25 13.52 7.57
CA ASN A 279 22.29 13.71 6.56
C ASN A 279 23.71 13.91 7.12
N ASN A 280 23.88 13.98 8.45
CA ASN A 280 25.18 14.20 9.06
C ASN A 280 25.33 13.50 10.42
N GLU A 281 26.56 13.45 10.92
CA GLU A 281 26.89 12.81 12.20
C GLU A 281 26.20 13.47 13.42
N PHE A 282 25.98 14.79 13.38
CA PHE A 282 25.33 15.51 14.48
C PHE A 282 23.89 15.03 14.67
N GLU A 283 23.14 14.87 13.58
CA GLU A 283 21.78 14.36 13.63
C GLU A 283 21.71 12.89 14.02
N LEU A 284 22.71 12.08 13.64
CA LEU A 284 22.82 10.70 14.10
C LEU A 284 23.00 10.64 15.63
N LYS A 285 23.88 11.47 16.20
CA LYS A 285 24.07 11.54 17.65
C LYS A 285 22.78 11.97 18.37
N ALA A 286 22.08 12.98 17.83
CA ALA A 286 20.80 13.41 18.37
C ALA A 286 19.75 12.28 18.36
N ILE A 287 19.70 11.49 17.27
CA ILE A 287 18.84 10.29 17.19
C ILE A 287 19.20 9.28 18.28
N HIS A 288 20.48 9.01 18.53
CA HIS A 288 20.92 8.08 19.58
C HIS A 288 20.53 8.58 20.98
N GLU A 289 20.76 9.87 21.26
CA GLU A 289 20.39 10.50 22.52
C GLU A 289 18.88 10.43 22.78
N ASP A 290 18.06 10.77 21.79
CA ASP A 290 16.61 10.76 21.92
C ASP A 290 16.01 9.35 22.01
N ALA A 291 16.67 8.36 21.42
CA ALA A 291 16.25 6.96 21.42
C ALA A 291 16.61 6.21 22.72
N SER A 292 17.63 6.67 23.46
CA SER A 292 18.10 6.01 24.68
C SER A 292 16.95 5.84 25.69
N PRO A 293 16.77 4.64 26.30
CA PRO A 293 17.72 3.51 26.35
C PRO A 293 17.52 2.43 25.27
N MET A 294 16.75 2.70 24.21
CA MET A 294 16.64 1.76 23.09
C MET A 294 17.95 1.72 22.30
N LEU A 295 18.32 0.53 21.82
CA LEU A 295 19.37 0.41 20.81
C LEU A 295 18.86 0.97 19.47
N VAL A 296 19.76 1.55 18.67
CA VAL A 296 19.39 2.19 17.40
C VAL A 296 19.91 1.38 16.22
N ARG A 297 19.11 1.26 15.15
CA ARG A 297 19.52 0.64 13.88
C ARG A 297 19.06 1.47 12.68
N ALA A 298 19.96 1.81 11.78
CA ALA A 298 19.68 2.41 10.47
C ALA A 298 20.15 1.51 9.30
N TYR A 299 19.80 1.83 8.06
CA TYR A 299 20.37 1.14 6.90
C TYR A 299 21.72 1.76 6.52
N SER A 300 22.71 0.93 6.15
CA SER A 300 24.08 1.37 5.80
C SER A 300 24.18 2.00 4.40
N GLY A 301 23.10 2.56 3.87
CA GLY A 301 23.03 3.22 2.58
C GLY A 301 22.98 2.29 1.36
N THR A 302 22.99 2.88 0.16
CA THR A 302 22.96 2.18 -1.13
C THR A 302 24.26 2.34 -1.95
N LYS A 303 25.23 3.08 -1.41
CA LYS A 303 26.59 3.25 -1.93
C LYS A 303 27.53 3.62 -0.78
N LYS A 304 28.82 3.33 -0.90
CA LYS A 304 29.81 3.57 0.16
C LYS A 304 29.41 2.87 1.47
N VAL A 305 28.92 1.64 1.36
CA VAL A 305 28.25 0.91 2.45
C VAL A 305 29.16 0.74 3.67
N ALA A 306 30.41 0.28 3.47
CA ALA A 306 31.39 0.13 4.56
C ALA A 306 31.69 1.46 5.27
N TYR A 307 31.83 2.56 4.51
CA TYR A 307 32.05 3.89 5.08
C TYR A 307 30.85 4.35 5.91
N ILE A 308 29.63 4.25 5.38
CA ILE A 308 28.42 4.63 6.11
C ILE A 308 28.21 3.72 7.34
N ALA A 309 28.48 2.42 7.22
CA ALA A 309 28.46 1.49 8.34
C ALA A 309 29.36 1.97 9.48
N SER A 310 30.61 2.36 9.19
CA SER A 310 31.53 2.90 10.19
C SER A 310 31.01 4.18 10.88
N ILE A 311 30.33 5.05 10.13
CA ILE A 311 29.71 6.27 10.68
C ILE A 311 28.56 5.92 11.61
N LEU A 312 27.73 4.94 11.25
CA LEU A 312 26.60 4.50 12.08
C LEU A 312 27.11 3.86 13.38
N GLU A 313 28.09 2.96 13.31
CA GLU A 313 28.72 2.37 14.50
C GLU A 313 29.26 3.46 15.45
N LYS A 314 30.00 4.43 14.90
CA LYS A 314 30.57 5.55 15.68
C LYS A 314 29.52 6.43 16.36
N ASN A 315 28.40 6.73 15.69
CA ASN A 315 27.47 7.77 16.13
C ASN A 315 26.21 7.25 16.83
N ILE A 316 25.78 6.03 16.52
CA ILE A 316 24.55 5.45 17.09
C ILE A 316 24.74 4.08 17.72
N ASN A 317 25.99 3.61 17.86
CA ASN A 317 26.34 2.28 18.34
C ASN A 317 25.41 1.21 17.76
N GLN A 318 25.39 1.17 16.43
CA GLN A 318 24.42 0.48 15.60
C GLN A 318 24.17 -0.94 16.11
N ALA A 319 22.90 -1.27 16.40
CA ALA A 319 22.55 -2.54 17.03
C ALA A 319 22.93 -3.75 16.17
N TRP A 320 22.78 -3.62 14.84
CA TRP A 320 23.31 -4.52 13.82
C TRP A 320 23.23 -3.83 12.45
N HIS A 321 24.12 -4.21 11.54
CA HIS A 321 24.04 -3.74 10.16
C HIS A 321 22.97 -4.46 9.34
N ALA A 322 22.32 -3.70 8.47
CA ALA A 322 21.34 -4.19 7.51
C ALA A 322 21.96 -4.21 6.13
N LEU A 323 22.54 -5.36 5.81
CA LEU A 323 23.33 -5.59 4.62
C LEU A 323 22.51 -6.44 3.65
N SER A 324 22.31 -5.95 2.42
CA SER A 324 21.49 -6.59 1.42
C SER A 324 22.35 -7.20 0.32
N LEU A 325 22.33 -8.53 0.21
CA LEU A 325 23.12 -9.24 -0.80
C LEU A 325 22.58 -9.05 -2.23
N TRP A 326 21.26 -8.86 -2.39
CA TRP A 326 20.58 -8.92 -3.70
C TRP A 326 19.80 -7.65 -4.07
N TRP A 327 19.42 -6.83 -3.09
CA TRP A 327 18.62 -5.61 -3.27
C TRP A 327 19.44 -4.35 -3.01
N PHE A 328 18.87 -3.17 -3.33
CA PHE A 328 19.51 -1.85 -3.22
C PHE A 328 20.69 -1.64 -4.16
N ASN A 329 20.59 -2.18 -5.37
CA ASN A 329 21.64 -2.13 -6.38
C ASN A 329 21.01 -1.94 -7.78
N GLN A 330 21.78 -2.17 -8.84
CA GLN A 330 21.28 -1.97 -10.21
C GLN A 330 20.14 -2.91 -10.60
N ILE A 331 20.01 -4.11 -9.99
CA ILE A 331 18.97 -5.09 -10.34
C ILE A 331 17.57 -4.56 -10.03
N ASP A 332 17.39 -3.88 -8.89
CA ASP A 332 16.11 -3.34 -8.45
C ASP A 332 15.98 -1.83 -8.69
N GLY A 333 16.98 -1.22 -9.34
CA GLY A 333 17.01 0.20 -9.67
C GLY A 333 17.14 1.13 -8.45
N LYS A 334 17.49 0.60 -7.27
CA LYS A 334 17.52 1.36 -6.01
C LYS A 334 18.91 1.79 -5.56
N GLY A 335 19.96 1.37 -6.26
CA GLY A 335 21.34 1.77 -5.97
C GLY A 335 22.23 1.77 -7.21
N PRO A 336 23.35 2.53 -7.18
CA PRO A 336 24.26 2.64 -8.32
C PRO A 336 25.21 1.46 -8.47
N LEU A 337 25.40 0.64 -7.42
CA LEU A 337 26.35 -0.47 -7.42
C LEU A 337 25.84 -1.65 -8.27
N SER A 338 26.74 -2.34 -8.95
CA SER A 338 26.46 -3.69 -9.44
C SER A 338 26.34 -4.68 -8.27
N VAL A 339 25.73 -5.85 -8.47
CA VAL A 339 25.65 -6.90 -7.42
C VAL A 339 27.04 -7.26 -6.89
N ARG A 340 28.03 -7.42 -7.78
CA ARG A 340 29.40 -7.77 -7.37
C ARG A 340 30.03 -6.71 -6.47
N GLN A 341 29.87 -5.43 -6.81
CA GLN A 341 30.38 -4.33 -6.00
C GLN A 341 29.64 -4.26 -4.66
N SER A 342 28.31 -4.40 -4.69
CA SER A 342 27.49 -4.44 -3.49
C SER A 342 27.96 -5.56 -2.56
N LEU A 343 28.12 -6.78 -3.04
CA LEU A 343 28.64 -7.90 -2.24
C LEU A 343 30.04 -7.64 -1.68
N SER A 344 30.91 -6.96 -2.42
CA SER A 344 32.27 -6.63 -1.95
C SER A 344 32.22 -5.64 -0.79
N GLU A 345 31.47 -4.53 -0.93
CA GLU A 345 31.31 -3.53 0.13
C GLU A 345 30.57 -4.05 1.37
N HIS A 346 29.83 -5.17 1.26
CA HIS A 346 29.13 -5.81 2.39
C HIS A 346 30.03 -6.77 3.19
N VAL A 347 31.17 -7.20 2.63
CA VAL A 347 32.12 -8.11 3.28
C VAL A 347 33.28 -7.35 3.95
N GLU A 348 33.66 -6.21 3.38
CA GLU A 348 34.58 -5.23 3.99
C GLU A 348 34.01 -4.64 5.28
#